data_AF-A0A382U7N4-F1
#
_entry.id   AF-A0A382U7N4-F1
#
_cell.length_a   1.000
_cell.length_b   1.000
_cell.length_c   1.000
_cell.angle_alpha   90.00
_cell.angle_beta   90.00
_cell.angle_gamma   90.00
#
_symmetry.space_group_name_H-M   'P 1'
#
loop_
_entity.id
_entity.type
_entity.pdbx_description
1 polymer ?
#
loop_
_entity_poly.entity_id
_entity_poly.type
_entity_poly.pdbx_seq_one_letter_code
_entity_poly.pdbx_strand_id
1 'polypeptide(L)'
;TKWSMWVGSNSSQQSQTHRGSCWCHYLRRQYFTGKILRTDETEMANMTEHQPFTITIEDQAISDLNIRLNHSRFSQQIANEPWTLGTDRDTLISLCRYWETTFDWRSAERRLNEWPQFVCEIQGEQLHYAHIRSPHPDATPLVMTHGWPGSIAEFLDIVGPLTNPVAHGGREHNAFHIVLPSLPGFGFSGPTQRMGNSPTQMASMIKQLMADLGYSTYVAQGGDWGSIITTELGRLDPDHLLGIHITMPIAGPTQQARDNPQETDLIAFKKLEFRKNVDGGYAEIQGTMPQTIGYA
;
A
#
# COMPACT_ATOMS: atom_id res chain seq x y z
N THR A 1 -39.31 -18.06 -19.08
CA THR A 1 -40.69 -17.51 -19.08
C THR A 1 -40.86 -16.75 -17.76
N LYS A 2 -40.48 -15.46 -17.71
CA LYS A 2 -41.36 -14.27 -17.52
C LYS A 2 -42.52 -14.52 -16.52
N TRP A 3 -42.67 -13.79 -15.41
CA TRP A 3 -42.97 -12.35 -15.27
C TRP A 3 -42.80 -11.92 -13.77
N SER A 4 -42.00 -10.89 -13.43
CA SER A 4 -42.38 -9.51 -12.97
C SER A 4 -43.17 -9.43 -11.64
N MET A 5 -42.98 -8.49 -10.71
CA MET A 5 -43.12 -7.01 -10.82
C MET A 5 -42.96 -6.46 -9.36
N TRP A 6 -42.29 -5.36 -9.01
CA TRP A 6 -42.72 -3.95 -9.17
C TRP A 6 -41.60 -2.95 -8.81
N VAL A 7 -41.62 -1.81 -9.48
CA VAL A 7 -40.74 -0.61 -9.39
C VAL A 7 -41.64 0.61 -9.23
N GLY A 8 -41.17 1.66 -8.55
CA GLY A 8 -41.65 3.05 -8.67
C GLY A 8 -42.00 3.67 -7.31
N SER A 9 -41.60 4.90 -6.97
CA SER A 9 -41.73 6.12 -7.79
C SER A 9 -40.73 7.24 -7.47
N ASN A 10 -40.44 8.01 -8.53
CA ASN A 10 -39.67 9.26 -8.66
C ASN A 10 -40.42 10.54 -8.23
N SER A 11 -39.66 11.59 -7.90
CA SER A 11 -39.87 13.01 -8.29
C SER A 11 -38.84 13.89 -7.55
N SER A 12 -38.20 14.96 -8.04
CA SER A 12 -38.21 15.72 -9.30
C SER A 12 -37.09 16.77 -9.25
N GLN A 13 -36.65 17.22 -10.43
CA GLN A 13 -35.65 18.25 -10.72
C GLN A 13 -35.85 19.61 -10.02
N GLN A 14 -34.76 20.36 -9.80
CA GLN A 14 -34.63 21.74 -10.29
C GLN A 14 -33.18 22.24 -10.30
N SER A 15 -32.83 22.90 -11.40
CA SER A 15 -31.60 23.62 -11.69
C SER A 15 -31.59 25.02 -11.07
N GLN A 16 -30.46 25.48 -10.54
CA GLN A 16 -30.11 26.92 -10.56
C GLN A 16 -28.60 27.13 -10.72
N THR A 17 -28.27 27.91 -11.74
CA THR A 17 -26.98 28.55 -12.01
C THR A 17 -26.95 29.94 -11.39
N HIS A 18 -25.92 30.31 -10.63
CA HIS A 18 -25.06 31.49 -10.90
C HIS A 18 -24.07 31.84 -9.76
N ARG A 19 -22.82 32.08 -10.20
CA ARG A 19 -21.82 33.07 -9.78
C ARG A 19 -21.42 33.15 -8.30
N GLY A 20 -20.15 32.82 -8.06
CA GLY A 20 -19.38 33.22 -6.90
C GLY A 20 -17.90 32.91 -7.14
N SER A 21 -17.25 33.78 -7.90
CA SER A 21 -15.79 33.77 -8.09
C SER A 21 -15.06 34.06 -6.78
N CYS A 22 -13.88 33.45 -6.69
CA CYS A 22 -12.66 33.95 -6.04
C CYS A 22 -12.32 33.39 -4.63
N TRP A 23 -11.03 33.04 -4.49
CA TRP A 23 -10.25 32.68 -3.29
C TRP A 23 -10.38 31.25 -2.73
N CYS A 24 -9.54 30.36 -3.26
CA CYS A 24 -8.47 29.72 -2.47
C CYS A 24 -7.56 28.90 -3.40
N HIS A 25 -6.69 29.64 -4.09
CA HIS A 25 -5.46 29.10 -4.68
C HIS A 25 -4.39 29.21 -3.59
N TYR A 26 -4.27 28.22 -2.72
CA TYR A 26 -3.09 28.04 -1.86
C TYR A 26 -3.09 26.62 -1.29
N LEU A 27 -1.90 26.02 -1.20
CA LEU A 27 -1.59 24.66 -0.71
C LEU A 27 -1.71 23.51 -1.74
N ARG A 28 -0.96 23.63 -2.84
CA ARG A 28 -0.37 22.46 -3.51
C ARG A 28 1.13 22.69 -3.66
N ARG A 29 1.90 21.64 -3.36
CA ARG A 29 3.37 21.48 -3.37
C ARG A 29 4.10 21.94 -2.11
N GLN A 30 4.75 20.95 -1.49
CA GLN A 30 5.99 20.94 -0.69
C GLN A 30 5.76 19.75 0.27
N TYR A 31 6.33 18.57 0.06
CA TYR A 31 7.65 18.18 0.57
C TYR A 31 8.29 16.98 -0.17
N PHE A 32 7.85 16.67 -1.39
CA PHE A 32 8.46 15.62 -2.22
C PHE A 32 8.95 16.23 -3.53
N THR A 33 10.26 16.39 -3.70
CA THR A 33 10.84 16.75 -5.00
C THR A 33 12.04 15.85 -5.32
N GLY A 34 11.92 15.07 -6.41
CA GLY A 34 13.04 14.45 -7.13
C GLY A 34 13.28 15.22 -8.43
N LYS A 35 14.54 15.32 -8.88
CA LYS A 35 14.90 15.98 -10.15
C LYS A 35 14.94 14.97 -11.28
N ILE A 36 14.32 15.31 -12.42
CA ILE A 36 14.33 14.54 -13.68
C ILE A 36 15.11 15.35 -14.72
N LEU A 37 16.02 14.71 -15.47
CA LEU A 37 16.73 15.27 -16.62
C LEU A 37 16.18 14.62 -17.91
N ARG A 38 15.87 15.42 -18.95
CA ARG A 38 15.27 14.97 -20.22
C ARG A 38 16.24 15.16 -21.40
N THR A 39 16.18 14.26 -22.37
CA THR A 39 16.68 14.43 -23.75
C THR A 39 15.71 13.82 -24.78
N ASP A 40 15.71 14.37 -25.99
CA ASP A 40 14.63 14.37 -26.99
C ASP A 40 14.27 13.05 -27.71
N GLU A 41 13.00 13.01 -28.13
CA GLU A 41 12.21 12.00 -28.85
C GLU A 41 12.66 11.85 -30.33
N THR A 42 12.70 10.66 -30.95
CA THR A 42 11.54 10.00 -31.55
C THR A 42 11.99 8.68 -32.21
N GLU A 43 11.57 7.50 -31.69
CA GLU A 43 11.38 6.20 -32.41
C GLU A 43 11.14 4.95 -31.50
N MET A 44 10.60 5.06 -30.27
CA MET A 44 10.32 3.88 -29.43
C MET A 44 8.90 3.94 -28.83
N ALA A 45 7.93 3.36 -29.51
CA ALA A 45 6.60 3.18 -28.94
C ALA A 45 6.63 2.07 -27.86
N ASN A 46 6.35 2.47 -26.61
CA ASN A 46 6.06 1.65 -25.42
C ASN A 46 7.21 0.90 -24.74
N MET A 47 8.30 1.59 -24.39
CA MET A 47 9.07 1.20 -23.20
C MET A 47 8.76 2.18 -22.08
N THR A 48 8.19 1.70 -20.98
CA THR A 48 8.02 2.50 -19.77
C THR A 48 9.39 2.98 -19.32
N GLU A 49 9.56 4.29 -19.15
CA GLU A 49 10.84 4.85 -18.69
C GLU A 49 10.94 4.70 -17.16
N HIS A 50 11.93 3.94 -16.71
CA HIS A 50 12.17 3.66 -15.29
C HIS A 50 13.29 4.57 -14.76
N GLN A 51 12.92 5.66 -14.08
CA GLN A 51 13.85 6.65 -13.57
C GLN A 51 14.40 6.24 -12.21
N PRO A 52 15.73 6.26 -11.99
CA PRO A 52 16.30 6.08 -10.65
C PRO A 52 15.70 7.09 -9.65
N PHE A 53 15.44 6.61 -8.44
CA PHE A 53 14.85 7.37 -7.36
C PHE A 53 15.68 7.23 -6.08
N THR A 54 15.86 8.34 -5.38
CA THR A 54 16.50 8.37 -4.06
C THR A 54 15.60 9.16 -3.12
N ILE A 55 15.28 8.57 -1.98
CA ILE A 55 14.51 9.24 -0.93
C ILE A 55 15.36 10.37 -0.38
N THR A 56 14.88 11.60 -0.53
CA THR A 56 15.52 12.79 0.04
C THR A 56 14.45 13.67 0.65
N ILE A 57 14.27 13.55 1.97
CA ILE A 57 13.35 14.41 2.72
C ILE A 57 14.07 15.69 3.13
N GLU A 58 13.44 16.84 2.88
CA GLU A 58 14.00 18.14 3.27
C GLU A 58 14.08 18.27 4.80
N ASP A 59 15.16 18.87 5.33
CA ASP A 59 15.30 19.14 6.77
C ASP A 59 14.10 19.94 7.32
N GLN A 60 13.51 20.80 6.49
CA GLN A 60 12.34 21.58 6.84
C GLN A 60 11.11 20.72 7.16
N ALA A 61 10.93 19.58 6.48
CA ALA A 61 9.82 18.66 6.75
C ALA A 61 10.01 17.94 8.10
N ILE A 62 11.25 17.57 8.42
CA ILE A 62 11.60 16.95 9.71
C ILE A 62 11.41 17.96 10.85
N SER A 63 11.82 19.22 10.64
CA SER A 63 11.62 20.30 11.60
C SER A 63 10.13 20.59 11.83
N ASP A 64 9.32 20.66 10.77
CA ASP A 64 7.87 20.84 10.87
C ASP A 64 7.20 19.70 11.65
N LEU A 65 7.58 18.45 11.38
CA LEU A 65 7.13 17.29 12.15
C LEU A 65 7.44 17.43 13.65
N ASN A 66 8.66 17.80 14.01
CA ASN A 66 9.05 17.95 15.42
C ASN A 66 8.26 19.05 16.12
N ILE A 67 8.00 20.18 15.44
CA ILE A 67 7.16 21.25 15.98
C ILE A 67 5.73 20.74 16.25
N ARG A 68 5.15 19.95 15.35
CA ARG A 68 3.80 19.37 15.53
C ARG A 68 3.74 18.36 16.68
N LEU A 69 4.76 17.50 16.80
CA LEU A 69 4.87 16.55 17.91
C LEU A 69 4.95 17.29 19.25
N ASN A 70 5.81 18.32 19.35
CA ASN A 70 5.98 19.11 20.56
C ASN A 70 4.67 19.82 20.97
N HIS A 71 3.92 20.34 20.00
CA HIS A 71 2.67 21.08 20.23
C HIS A 71 1.43 20.18 20.27
N SER A 72 1.60 18.85 20.31
CA SER A 72 0.49 17.90 20.31
C SER A 72 -0.38 18.03 21.56
N ARG A 73 -1.70 18.13 21.34
CA ARG A 73 -2.70 18.20 22.42
C ARG A 73 -3.37 16.85 22.59
N PHE A 74 -3.04 16.14 23.66
CA PHE A 74 -3.60 14.81 23.94
C PHE A 74 -4.98 14.91 24.61
N SER A 75 -5.92 14.11 24.13
CA SER A 75 -7.24 13.92 24.75
C SER A 75 -7.12 13.18 26.09
N GLN A 76 -8.18 13.24 26.90
CA GLN A 76 -8.26 12.47 28.14
C GLN A 76 -8.70 11.04 27.85
N GLN A 77 -8.18 10.08 28.61
CA GLN A 77 -8.61 8.68 28.55
C GLN A 77 -9.72 8.43 29.56
N ILE A 78 -10.79 7.76 29.12
CA ILE A 78 -11.96 7.45 29.96
C ILE A 78 -11.87 6.04 30.52
N ALA A 79 -11.37 5.07 29.74
CA ALA A 79 -11.23 3.68 30.17
C ALA A 79 -9.97 3.50 31.03
N ASN A 80 -10.12 2.86 32.19
CA ASN A 80 -8.99 2.56 33.07
C ASN A 80 -8.11 1.42 32.54
N GLU A 81 -8.71 0.49 31.80
CA GLU A 81 -7.98 -0.60 31.16
C GLU A 81 -7.37 -0.09 29.83
N PRO A 82 -6.06 -0.26 29.61
CA PRO A 82 -5.40 0.13 28.37
C PRO A 82 -6.02 -0.58 27.16
N TRP A 83 -6.03 0.10 26.01
CA TRP A 83 -6.47 -0.45 24.72
C TRP A 83 -7.96 -0.80 24.56
N THR A 84 -8.77 -0.70 25.62
CA THR A 84 -10.20 -1.03 25.58
C THR A 84 -10.97 -0.23 24.52
N LEU A 85 -10.60 1.02 24.27
CA LEU A 85 -11.25 1.93 23.31
C LEU A 85 -10.29 2.41 22.20
N GLY A 86 -9.28 1.60 21.86
CA GLY A 86 -8.21 1.98 20.95
C GLY A 86 -6.96 2.47 21.68
N THR A 87 -6.08 3.17 20.98
CA THR A 87 -4.72 3.50 21.45
C THR A 87 -4.67 4.05 22.88
N ASP A 88 -3.92 3.37 23.74
CA ASP A 88 -3.66 3.82 25.10
C ASP A 88 -2.90 5.15 25.12
N ARG A 89 -3.38 6.09 25.93
CA ARG A 89 -2.92 7.48 25.94
C ARG A 89 -1.46 7.60 26.36
N ASP A 90 -1.06 6.92 27.43
CA ASP A 90 0.30 7.05 27.96
C ASP A 90 1.31 6.39 27.02
N THR A 91 0.90 5.28 26.39
CA THR A 91 1.66 4.66 25.31
C THR A 91 1.86 5.62 24.13
N LEU A 92 0.79 6.29 23.66
CA LEU A 92 0.88 7.26 22.57
C LEU A 92 1.80 8.44 22.92
N ILE A 93 1.68 8.99 24.13
CA ILE A 93 2.56 10.08 24.60
C ILE A 93 4.02 9.64 24.63
N SER A 94 4.29 8.44 25.14
CA SER A 94 5.66 7.90 25.16
C SER A 94 6.21 7.70 23.76
N LEU A 95 5.40 7.22 22.83
CA LEU A 95 5.79 7.02 21.43
C LEU A 95 6.09 8.36 20.75
N CYS A 96 5.23 9.37 20.92
CA CYS A 96 5.46 10.73 20.39
C CYS A 96 6.75 11.35 20.94
N ARG A 97 7.05 11.16 22.23
CA ARG A 97 8.29 11.64 22.84
C ARG A 97 9.52 10.94 22.26
N TYR A 98 9.47 9.62 22.10
CA TYR A 98 10.56 8.88 21.45
C TYR A 98 10.76 9.38 20.01
N TRP A 99 9.67 9.60 19.28
CA TRP A 99 9.72 10.09 17.91
C TRP A 99 10.38 11.47 17.82
N GLU A 100 9.97 12.41 18.66
CA GLU A 100 10.52 13.77 18.68
C GLU A 100 12.00 13.81 19.07
N THR A 101 12.42 12.99 20.03
CA THR A 101 13.72 13.18 20.71
C THR A 101 14.79 12.16 20.33
N THR A 102 14.38 10.98 19.86
CA THR A 102 15.28 9.82 19.73
C THR A 102 15.24 9.19 18.34
N PHE A 103 14.08 9.18 17.67
CA PHE A 103 13.96 8.58 16.35
C PHE A 103 14.79 9.34 15.31
N ASP A 104 15.73 8.65 14.66
CA ASP A 104 16.57 9.21 13.60
C ASP A 104 16.01 8.87 12.21
N TRP A 105 15.25 9.82 11.64
CA TRP A 105 14.76 9.71 10.26
C TRP A 105 15.91 9.52 9.25
N ARG A 106 17.06 10.19 9.44
CA ARG A 106 18.17 10.09 8.49
C ARG A 106 18.77 8.69 8.48
N SER A 107 18.74 7.98 9.60
CA SER A 107 19.10 6.55 9.64
C SER A 107 18.12 5.69 8.86
N ALA A 108 16.82 5.88 9.06
CA ALA A 108 15.79 5.15 8.32
C ALA A 108 15.85 5.43 6.80
N GLU A 109 16.04 6.69 6.42
CA GLU A 109 16.20 7.13 5.03
C GLU A 109 17.42 6.50 4.37
N ARG A 110 18.59 6.52 5.04
CA ARG A 110 19.79 5.83 4.53
C ARG A 110 19.54 4.35 4.32
N ARG A 111 18.90 3.69 5.29
CA ARG A 111 18.60 2.27 5.22
C ARG A 111 17.66 1.92 4.05
N LEU A 112 16.62 2.71 3.81
CA LEU A 112 15.75 2.52 2.64
C LEU A 112 16.49 2.77 1.32
N ASN A 113 17.38 3.77 1.28
CA ASN A 113 18.21 4.09 0.12
C ASN A 113 19.34 3.08 -0.16
N GLU A 114 19.55 2.06 0.69
CA GLU A 114 20.42 0.92 0.36
C GLU A 114 19.84 0.09 -0.80
N TRP A 115 18.53 0.17 -1.03
CA TRP A 115 17.89 -0.47 -2.17
C TRP A 115 17.90 0.42 -3.41
N PRO A 116 18.21 -0.13 -4.60
CA PRO A 116 17.91 0.54 -5.86
C PRO A 116 16.40 0.79 -5.97
N GLN A 117 16.01 2.04 -6.11
CA GLN A 117 14.63 2.47 -6.20
C GLN A 117 14.40 3.24 -7.50
N PHE A 118 13.17 3.18 -8.00
CA PHE A 118 12.79 3.75 -9.28
C PHE A 118 11.38 4.33 -9.23
N VAL A 119 11.12 5.28 -10.13
CA VAL A 119 9.78 5.78 -10.43
C VAL A 119 9.51 5.67 -11.92
N CYS A 120 8.27 5.36 -12.28
CA CYS A 120 7.81 5.28 -13.65
C CYS A 120 6.35 5.72 -13.76
N GLU A 121 5.86 5.92 -14.98
CA GLU A 121 4.44 6.15 -15.24
C GLU A 121 3.82 4.89 -15.85
N ILE A 122 2.86 4.28 -15.15
CA ILE A 122 2.15 3.10 -15.62
C ILE A 122 0.66 3.41 -15.63
N GLN A 123 0.03 3.24 -16.79
CA GLN A 123 -1.41 3.45 -16.98
C GLN A 123 -1.87 4.86 -16.53
N GLY A 124 -0.99 5.86 -16.66
CA GLY A 124 -1.24 7.26 -16.33
C GLY A 124 -1.24 7.59 -14.84
N GLU A 125 -0.64 6.74 -14.00
CA GLU A 125 -0.33 7.01 -12.60
C GLU A 125 1.17 6.85 -12.36
N GLN A 126 1.73 7.62 -11.43
CA GLN A 126 3.10 7.43 -10.97
C GLN A 126 3.19 6.17 -10.11
N LEU A 127 4.20 5.35 -10.36
CA LEU A 127 4.50 4.16 -9.57
C LEU A 127 5.95 4.17 -9.13
N HIS A 128 6.16 4.16 -7.82
CA HIS A 128 7.45 3.92 -7.19
C HIS A 128 7.63 2.44 -6.89
N TYR A 129 8.85 1.93 -7.06
CA TYR A 129 9.22 0.58 -6.63
C TYR A 129 10.70 0.48 -6.26
N ALA A 130 11.03 -0.44 -5.34
CA ALA A 130 12.41 -0.90 -5.15
C ALA A 130 12.65 -2.17 -5.98
N HIS A 131 13.83 -2.30 -6.57
CA HIS A 131 14.22 -3.47 -7.36
C HIS A 131 15.60 -3.98 -6.91
N ILE A 132 15.59 -5.09 -6.19
CA ILE A 132 16.78 -5.66 -5.58
C ILE A 132 17.11 -6.97 -6.30
N ARG A 133 18.19 -6.95 -7.09
CA ARG A 133 18.66 -8.12 -7.83
C ARG A 133 19.50 -9.01 -6.90
N SER A 134 19.13 -10.28 -6.78
CA SER A 134 20.03 -11.32 -6.25
C SER A 134 21.39 -11.34 -6.94
N PRO A 135 22.49 -11.64 -6.22
CA PRO A 135 23.77 -11.99 -6.84
C PRO A 135 23.74 -13.33 -7.60
N HIS A 136 22.70 -14.16 -7.40
CA HIS A 136 22.52 -15.42 -8.11
C HIS A 136 21.73 -15.16 -9.41
N PRO A 137 22.28 -15.51 -10.60
CA PRO A 137 21.68 -15.17 -11.89
C PRO A 137 20.35 -15.91 -12.15
N ASP A 138 20.21 -17.12 -11.60
CA ASP A 138 19.02 -17.97 -11.75
C ASP A 138 17.98 -17.74 -10.64
N ALA A 139 18.12 -16.66 -9.87
CA ALA A 139 17.18 -16.33 -8.81
C ALA A 139 15.77 -16.10 -9.37
N THR A 140 14.75 -16.59 -8.66
CA THR A 140 13.35 -16.49 -9.11
C THR A 140 12.87 -15.04 -8.96
N PRO A 141 12.30 -14.40 -9.98
CA PRO A 141 11.70 -13.07 -9.80
C PRO A 141 10.47 -13.14 -8.87
N LEU A 142 10.42 -12.24 -7.89
CA LEU A 142 9.38 -12.15 -6.88
C LEU A 142 8.90 -10.71 -6.74
N VAL A 143 7.61 -10.48 -6.94
CA VAL A 143 6.96 -9.22 -6.56
C VAL A 143 6.29 -9.35 -5.20
N MET A 144 6.57 -8.43 -4.27
CA MET A 144 5.96 -8.42 -2.95
C MET A 144 5.18 -7.13 -2.74
N THR A 145 3.89 -7.27 -2.42
CA THR A 145 2.95 -6.15 -2.31
C THR A 145 2.55 -5.94 -0.85
N HIS A 146 2.79 -4.74 -0.34
CA HIS A 146 2.38 -4.33 1.02
C HIS A 146 0.86 -4.04 1.07
N GLY A 147 0.36 -3.69 2.25
CA GLY A 147 -1.02 -3.21 2.42
C GLY A 147 -1.13 -1.91 3.21
N TRP A 148 -2.21 -1.78 3.98
CA TRP A 148 -2.52 -0.65 4.84
C TRP A 148 -2.54 -1.10 6.32
N PRO A 149 -2.01 -0.32 7.27
CA PRO A 149 -1.33 0.97 7.15
C PRO A 149 0.17 0.81 6.81
N GLY A 150 0.47 -0.14 5.94
CA GLY A 150 1.80 -0.61 5.60
C GLY A 150 2.54 0.18 4.52
N SER A 151 3.76 -0.28 4.21
CA SER A 151 4.61 0.23 3.12
C SER A 151 5.72 -0.77 2.78
N ILE A 152 6.53 -0.45 1.77
CA ILE A 152 7.71 -1.27 1.42
C ILE A 152 8.73 -1.39 2.56
N ALA A 153 8.67 -0.52 3.58
CA ALA A 153 9.55 -0.60 4.74
C ALA A 153 9.33 -1.86 5.59
N GLU A 154 8.16 -2.51 5.47
CA GLU A 154 7.87 -3.81 6.13
C GLU A 154 8.85 -4.91 5.73
N PHE A 155 9.47 -4.78 4.55
CA PHE A 155 10.31 -5.82 3.98
C PHE A 155 11.81 -5.65 4.31
N LEU A 156 12.18 -4.63 5.09
CA LEU A 156 13.56 -4.26 5.39
C LEU A 156 14.42 -5.41 5.92
N ASP A 157 13.86 -6.29 6.75
CA ASP A 157 14.60 -7.38 7.38
C ASP A 157 14.63 -8.67 6.54
N ILE A 158 13.74 -8.81 5.55
CA ILE A 158 13.59 -10.06 4.78
C ILE A 158 14.22 -10.00 3.39
N VAL A 159 14.44 -8.80 2.83
CA VAL A 159 15.03 -8.63 1.49
C VAL A 159 16.43 -9.24 1.41
N GLY A 160 17.28 -9.04 2.42
CA GLY A 160 18.63 -9.62 2.45
C GLY A 160 18.63 -11.16 2.36
N PRO A 161 17.97 -11.86 3.30
CA PRO A 161 17.84 -13.31 3.27
C PRO A 161 17.21 -13.88 1.99
N LEU A 162 16.23 -13.19 1.40
CA LEU A 162 15.56 -13.65 0.18
C LEU A 162 16.39 -13.42 -1.08
N THR A 163 17.16 -12.33 -1.15
CA THR A 163 18.00 -12.04 -2.32
C THR A 163 19.34 -12.78 -2.28
N ASN A 164 19.95 -12.95 -1.10
CA ASN A 164 21.24 -13.63 -0.93
C ASN A 164 21.16 -14.73 0.15
N PRO A 165 20.39 -15.80 -0.07
CA PRO A 165 20.15 -16.82 0.95
C PRO A 165 21.44 -17.49 1.44
N VAL A 166 22.47 -17.64 0.61
CA VAL A 166 23.74 -18.27 1.00
C VAL A 166 24.45 -17.47 2.11
N ALA A 167 24.44 -16.14 2.05
CA ALA A 167 25.00 -15.29 3.10
C ALA A 167 24.20 -15.35 4.42
N HIS A 168 22.99 -15.92 4.39
CA HIS A 168 22.08 -16.04 5.52
C HIS A 168 21.77 -17.51 5.91
N GLY A 169 22.61 -18.47 5.49
CA GLY A 169 22.48 -19.89 5.87
C GLY A 169 21.45 -20.70 5.07
N GLY A 170 20.87 -20.10 4.02
CA GLY A 170 19.99 -20.74 3.04
C GLY A 170 20.73 -21.38 1.87
N ARG A 171 19.99 -21.69 0.81
CA ARG A 171 20.51 -22.32 -0.42
C ARG A 171 20.33 -21.39 -1.60
N GLU A 172 21.29 -21.40 -2.53
CA GLU A 172 21.28 -20.58 -3.75
C GLU A 172 19.99 -20.71 -4.57
N HIS A 173 19.47 -21.93 -4.76
CA HIS A 173 18.23 -22.14 -5.52
C HIS A 173 16.95 -21.58 -4.86
N ASN A 174 17.04 -21.06 -3.63
CA ASN A 174 15.96 -20.35 -2.96
C ASN A 174 16.10 -18.82 -3.09
N ALA A 175 17.02 -18.32 -3.93
CA ALA A 175 17.24 -16.90 -4.10
C ALA A 175 16.15 -16.25 -4.96
N PHE A 176 15.85 -14.99 -4.66
CA PHE A 176 14.88 -14.18 -5.40
C PHE A 176 15.48 -12.87 -5.92
N HIS A 177 15.08 -12.46 -7.12
CA HIS A 177 15.12 -11.04 -7.49
C HIS A 177 13.84 -10.39 -6.98
N ILE A 178 13.93 -9.34 -6.17
CA ILE A 178 12.78 -8.77 -5.48
C ILE A 178 12.36 -7.45 -6.13
N VAL A 179 11.05 -7.32 -6.37
CA VAL A 179 10.40 -6.07 -6.78
C VAL A 179 9.39 -5.68 -5.69
N LEU A 180 9.53 -4.48 -5.12
CA LEU A 180 8.68 -3.94 -4.05
C LEU A 180 7.96 -2.67 -4.54
N PRO A 181 6.82 -2.79 -5.22
CA PRO A 181 6.03 -1.61 -5.60
C PRO A 181 5.41 -0.95 -4.36
N SER A 182 5.46 0.38 -4.31
CA SER A 182 4.56 1.16 -3.47
C SER A 182 3.21 1.26 -4.17
N LEU A 183 2.12 0.90 -3.47
CA LEU A 183 0.79 0.94 -4.07
C LEU A 183 0.42 2.35 -4.59
N PRO A 184 -0.35 2.48 -5.69
CA PRO A 184 -0.87 3.78 -6.11
C PRO A 184 -1.67 4.44 -4.96
N GLY A 185 -1.34 5.67 -4.62
CA GLY A 185 -1.89 6.36 -3.44
C GLY A 185 -1.06 6.21 -2.16
N PHE A 186 0.01 5.40 -2.16
CA PHE A 186 0.82 5.09 -1.00
C PHE A 186 2.27 5.54 -1.16
N GLY A 187 2.86 5.99 -0.05
CA GLY A 187 4.29 6.30 0.06
C GLY A 187 4.80 7.15 -1.10
N PHE A 188 5.86 6.67 -1.75
CA PHE A 188 6.54 7.38 -2.83
C PHE A 188 5.87 7.24 -4.21
N SER A 189 4.85 6.38 -4.37
CA SER A 189 3.99 6.43 -5.56
C SER A 189 3.07 7.67 -5.53
N GLY A 190 2.85 8.22 -4.34
CA GLY A 190 2.11 9.45 -4.14
C GLY A 190 0.61 9.34 -4.42
N PRO A 191 -0.13 10.47 -4.32
CA PRO A 191 -1.57 10.49 -4.51
C PRO A 191 -1.94 10.24 -5.97
N THR A 192 -2.97 9.42 -6.18
CA THR A 192 -3.51 9.11 -7.51
C THR A 192 -4.22 10.33 -8.11
N GLN A 193 -4.11 10.51 -9.43
CA GLN A 193 -4.72 11.67 -10.10
C GLN A 193 -6.18 11.46 -10.48
N ARG A 194 -6.65 10.20 -10.48
CA ARG A 194 -7.99 9.83 -10.94
C ARG A 194 -8.65 8.82 -10.01
N MET A 195 -9.99 8.78 -10.06
CA MET A 195 -10.77 7.71 -9.43
C MET A 195 -10.53 6.38 -10.15
N GLY A 196 -10.73 5.26 -9.44
CA GLY A 196 -10.77 3.93 -10.07
C GLY A 196 -9.56 3.02 -9.84
N ASN A 197 -8.66 3.38 -8.92
CA ASN A 197 -7.54 2.52 -8.50
C ASN A 197 -8.03 1.33 -7.64
N SER A 198 -8.75 0.40 -8.27
CA SER A 198 -9.22 -0.85 -7.67
C SER A 198 -8.09 -1.88 -7.52
N PRO A 199 -8.25 -2.93 -6.68
CA PRO A 199 -7.25 -4.00 -6.60
C PRO A 199 -6.92 -4.66 -7.95
N THR A 200 -7.92 -4.85 -8.81
CA THR A 200 -7.72 -5.37 -10.17
C THR A 200 -6.89 -4.42 -11.04
N GLN A 201 -7.13 -3.11 -10.92
CA GLN A 201 -6.34 -2.08 -11.61
C GLN A 201 -4.88 -2.07 -11.11
N MET A 202 -4.67 -2.13 -9.79
CA MET A 202 -3.33 -2.21 -9.21
C MET A 202 -2.59 -3.50 -9.64
N ALA A 203 -3.29 -4.63 -9.69
CA ALA A 203 -2.72 -5.88 -10.20
C ALA A 203 -2.33 -5.77 -11.69
N SER A 204 -3.15 -5.12 -12.53
CA SER A 204 -2.80 -4.83 -13.92
C SER A 204 -1.52 -3.97 -14.04
N MET A 205 -1.37 -2.97 -13.17
CA MET A 205 -0.16 -2.14 -13.14
C MET A 205 1.08 -2.94 -12.72
N ILE A 206 0.95 -3.83 -11.73
CA ILE A 206 2.04 -4.73 -11.30
C ILE A 206 2.41 -5.70 -12.42
N LYS A 207 1.43 -6.30 -13.11
CA LYS A 207 1.67 -7.14 -14.29
C LYS A 207 2.50 -6.41 -15.33
N GLN A 208 2.12 -5.18 -15.67
CA GLN A 208 2.86 -4.35 -16.61
C GLN A 208 4.28 -4.04 -16.11
N LEU A 209 4.44 -3.66 -14.83
CA LEU A 209 5.75 -3.43 -14.23
C LEU A 209 6.67 -4.65 -14.36
N MET A 210 6.17 -5.85 -14.06
CA MET A 210 6.97 -7.08 -14.16
C MET A 210 7.37 -7.39 -15.61
N ALA A 211 6.47 -7.16 -16.56
CA ALA A 211 6.76 -7.31 -17.99
C ALA A 211 7.81 -6.28 -18.48
N ASP A 212 7.69 -5.02 -18.08
CA ASP A 212 8.63 -3.95 -18.46
C ASP A 212 10.04 -4.20 -17.88
N LEU A 213 10.12 -4.82 -16.70
CA LEU A 213 11.37 -5.29 -16.09
C LEU A 213 11.95 -6.56 -16.76
N GLY A 214 11.28 -7.11 -17.77
CA GLY A 214 11.71 -8.27 -18.54
C GLY A 214 11.45 -9.64 -17.87
N TYR A 215 10.60 -9.69 -16.85
CA TYR A 215 10.25 -10.94 -16.18
C TYR A 215 9.12 -11.67 -16.91
N SER A 216 9.51 -12.61 -17.77
CA SER A 216 8.58 -13.52 -18.46
C SER A 216 7.96 -14.57 -17.54
N THR A 217 8.59 -14.87 -16.41
CA THR A 217 8.00 -15.71 -15.36
C THR A 217 8.38 -15.20 -13.97
N TYR A 218 7.43 -15.19 -13.03
CA TYR A 218 7.67 -14.69 -11.68
C TYR A 218 6.69 -15.29 -10.66
N VAL A 219 6.99 -15.14 -9.38
CA VAL A 219 6.06 -15.42 -8.26
C VAL A 219 5.59 -14.13 -7.63
N ALA A 220 4.45 -14.15 -6.96
CA ALA A 220 3.90 -12.98 -6.27
C ALA A 220 3.56 -13.27 -4.81
N GLN A 221 3.81 -12.29 -3.95
CA GLN A 221 3.52 -12.36 -2.52
C GLN A 221 2.75 -11.11 -2.06
N GLY A 222 1.81 -11.29 -1.14
CA GLY A 222 1.14 -10.16 -0.50
C GLY A 222 0.44 -10.49 0.81
N GLY A 223 0.44 -9.52 1.72
CA GLY A 223 -0.40 -9.47 2.94
C GLY A 223 -1.42 -8.33 2.85
N ASP A 224 -2.45 -8.30 3.70
CA ASP A 224 -3.45 -7.22 3.72
C ASP A 224 -4.03 -6.89 2.31
N TRP A 225 -4.06 -5.63 1.85
CA TRP A 225 -4.41 -5.26 0.48
C TRP A 225 -3.54 -5.96 -0.56
N GLY A 226 -2.27 -6.17 -0.26
CA GLY A 226 -1.37 -6.99 -1.06
C GLY A 226 -1.89 -8.41 -1.28
N SER A 227 -2.52 -9.06 -0.29
CA SER A 227 -3.13 -10.38 -0.51
C SER A 227 -4.27 -10.32 -1.53
N ILE A 228 -5.09 -9.27 -1.49
CA ILE A 228 -6.19 -9.06 -2.45
C ILE A 228 -5.62 -8.81 -3.85
N ILE A 229 -4.66 -7.91 -3.97
CA ILE A 229 -4.03 -7.52 -5.24
C ILE A 229 -3.25 -8.69 -5.86
N THR A 230 -2.49 -9.44 -5.05
CA THR A 230 -1.80 -10.66 -5.49
C THR A 230 -2.78 -11.72 -5.98
N THR A 231 -3.95 -11.85 -5.35
CA THR A 231 -5.01 -12.76 -5.82
C THR A 231 -5.56 -12.32 -7.18
N GLU A 232 -5.80 -11.03 -7.38
CA GLU A 232 -6.21 -10.49 -8.69
C GLU A 232 -5.11 -10.69 -9.74
N LEU A 233 -3.85 -10.51 -9.38
CA LEU A 233 -2.71 -10.74 -10.27
C LEU A 233 -2.65 -12.19 -10.74
N GLY A 234 -2.87 -13.16 -9.84
CA GLY A 234 -2.96 -14.58 -10.19
C GLY A 234 -4.10 -14.91 -11.17
N ARG A 235 -5.17 -14.12 -11.22
CA ARG A 235 -6.24 -14.26 -12.23
C ARG A 235 -5.91 -13.56 -13.55
N LEU A 236 -5.22 -12.43 -13.48
CA LEU A 236 -4.92 -11.58 -14.64
C LEU A 236 -3.70 -12.04 -15.44
N ASP A 237 -2.80 -12.80 -14.82
CA ASP A 237 -1.53 -13.19 -15.44
C ASP A 237 -1.14 -14.67 -15.33
N PRO A 238 -2.07 -15.60 -15.60
CA PRO A 238 -1.83 -17.04 -15.41
C PRO A 238 -0.72 -17.62 -16.30
N ASP A 239 -0.38 -16.96 -17.41
CA ASP A 239 0.63 -17.43 -18.35
C ASP A 239 2.08 -17.14 -17.89
N HIS A 240 2.28 -16.14 -17.03
CA HIS A 240 3.60 -15.73 -16.54
C HIS A 240 3.80 -16.00 -15.05
N LEU A 241 2.71 -16.07 -14.27
CA LEU A 241 2.78 -16.20 -12.82
C LEU A 241 2.90 -17.67 -12.38
N LEU A 242 4.04 -18.03 -11.80
CA LEU A 242 4.35 -19.40 -11.37
C LEU A 242 3.56 -19.83 -10.11
N GLY A 243 3.18 -18.86 -9.28
CA GLY A 243 2.41 -19.10 -8.08
C GLY A 243 2.26 -17.85 -7.21
N ILE A 244 1.23 -17.87 -6.36
CA ILE A 244 0.98 -16.83 -5.35
C ILE A 244 1.25 -17.35 -3.94
N HIS A 245 1.79 -16.50 -3.08
CA HIS A 245 1.89 -16.72 -1.65
C HIS A 245 1.21 -15.57 -0.89
N ILE A 246 0.08 -15.85 -0.26
CA ILE A 246 -0.68 -14.84 0.49
C ILE A 246 -0.77 -15.18 1.97
N THR A 247 -0.63 -14.18 2.83
CA THR A 247 -0.69 -14.34 4.29
C THR A 247 -2.06 -13.98 4.89
N MET A 248 -2.92 -13.34 4.11
CA MET A 248 -4.30 -13.00 4.50
C MET A 248 -5.29 -13.43 3.40
N PRO A 249 -5.59 -14.72 3.26
CA PRO A 249 -6.58 -15.18 2.28
C PRO A 249 -7.98 -14.63 2.62
N ILE A 250 -8.60 -13.93 1.67
CA ILE A 250 -9.98 -13.46 1.79
C ILE A 250 -10.92 -14.59 1.36
N ALA A 251 -11.43 -15.34 2.34
CA ALA A 251 -12.40 -16.40 2.13
C ALA A 251 -13.44 -16.42 3.26
N GLY A 252 -14.71 -16.65 2.90
CA GLY A 252 -15.76 -16.95 3.87
C GLY A 252 -15.68 -18.41 4.34
N PRO A 253 -16.40 -18.78 5.42
CA PRO A 253 -16.46 -20.17 5.85
C PRO A 253 -17.02 -21.07 4.76
N THR A 254 -16.54 -22.31 4.72
CA THR A 254 -17.16 -23.34 3.88
C THR A 254 -18.55 -23.69 4.42
N GLN A 255 -19.38 -24.35 3.60
CA GLN A 255 -20.68 -24.82 4.08
C GLN A 255 -20.52 -25.84 5.22
N GLN A 256 -19.52 -26.73 5.13
CA GLN A 256 -19.18 -27.67 6.19
C GLN A 256 -18.83 -26.97 7.51
N ALA A 257 -18.01 -25.91 7.47
CA ALA A 257 -17.65 -25.15 8.66
C ALA A 257 -18.86 -24.43 9.29
N ARG A 258 -19.87 -24.07 8.49
CA ARG A 258 -21.13 -23.50 8.99
C ARG A 258 -22.01 -24.54 9.67
N ASP A 259 -22.15 -25.71 9.04
CA ASP A 259 -23.10 -26.73 9.49
C ASP A 259 -22.56 -27.58 10.66
N ASN A 260 -21.24 -27.80 10.71
CA ASN A 260 -20.57 -28.58 11.73
C ASN A 260 -19.18 -27.99 12.09
N PRO A 261 -19.13 -26.85 12.79
CA PRO A 261 -17.89 -26.14 13.08
C PRO A 261 -16.95 -26.96 13.98
N GLN A 262 -15.68 -27.01 13.60
CA GLN A 262 -14.61 -27.48 14.48
C GLN A 262 -14.15 -26.35 15.41
N GLU A 263 -13.33 -26.67 16.40
CA GLU A 263 -12.81 -25.66 17.35
C GLU A 263 -12.07 -24.52 16.64
N THR A 264 -11.30 -24.84 15.59
CA THR A 264 -10.61 -23.84 14.76
C THR A 264 -11.58 -22.92 14.01
N ASP A 265 -12.73 -23.45 13.56
CA ASP A 265 -13.76 -22.66 12.90
C ASP A 265 -14.40 -21.69 13.89
N LEU A 266 -14.70 -22.14 15.11
CA LEU A 266 -15.26 -21.30 16.17
C LEU A 266 -14.31 -20.15 16.55
N ILE A 267 -13.01 -20.39 16.59
CA ILE A 267 -11.99 -19.34 16.80
C ILE A 267 -12.02 -18.33 15.64
N ALA A 268 -12.07 -18.82 14.40
CA ALA A 268 -12.16 -17.94 13.23
C ALA A 268 -13.45 -17.10 13.23
N PHE A 269 -14.59 -17.69 13.60
CA PHE A 269 -15.88 -16.99 13.67
C PHE A 269 -15.86 -15.88 14.71
N LYS A 270 -15.32 -16.15 15.90
CA LYS A 270 -15.12 -15.12 16.93
C LYS A 270 -14.26 -13.96 16.44
N LYS A 271 -13.19 -14.24 15.69
CA LYS A 271 -12.34 -13.20 15.09
C LYS A 271 -13.08 -12.40 14.02
N LEU A 272 -13.88 -13.05 13.17
CA LEU A 272 -14.71 -12.37 12.17
C LEU A 272 -15.79 -11.49 12.82
N GLU A 273 -16.42 -11.97 13.88
CA GLU A 273 -17.40 -11.21 14.65
C GLU A 273 -16.76 -10.01 15.34
N PHE A 274 -15.59 -10.20 15.97
CA PHE A 274 -14.83 -9.10 16.58
C PHE A 274 -14.44 -8.05 15.54
N ARG A 275 -13.93 -8.47 14.37
CA ARG A 275 -13.63 -7.54 13.26
C ARG A 275 -14.86 -6.76 12.85
N LYS A 276 -15.99 -7.43 12.66
CA LYS A 276 -17.25 -6.79 12.23
C LYS A 276 -17.76 -5.77 13.24
N ASN A 277 -17.70 -6.09 14.53
CA ASN A 277 -18.39 -5.33 15.56
C ASN A 277 -17.49 -4.36 16.34
N VAL A 278 -16.17 -4.53 16.29
CA VAL A 278 -15.21 -3.77 17.11
C VAL A 278 -14.12 -3.13 16.24
N ASP A 279 -13.41 -3.94 15.43
CA ASP A 279 -12.17 -3.50 14.76
C ASP A 279 -12.38 -2.92 13.35
N GLY A 280 -13.60 -2.93 12.83
CA GLY A 280 -13.93 -2.53 11.46
C GLY A 280 -14.05 -1.01 11.24
N GLY A 281 -13.96 -0.19 12.30
CA GLY A 281 -14.27 1.24 12.22
C GLY A 281 -13.39 2.02 11.24
N TYR A 282 -12.09 1.69 11.15
CA TYR A 282 -11.16 2.36 10.24
C TYR A 282 -11.53 2.11 8.76
N ALA A 283 -11.94 0.89 8.43
CA ALA A 283 -12.27 0.49 7.07
C ALA A 283 -13.54 1.21 6.61
N GLU A 284 -14.49 1.41 7.52
CA GLU A 284 -15.79 1.98 7.18
C GLU A 284 -15.66 3.48 6.91
N ILE A 285 -14.89 4.21 7.72
CA ILE A 285 -14.65 5.64 7.47
C ILE A 285 -13.81 5.86 6.20
N GLN A 286 -12.80 5.02 5.94
CA GLN A 286 -11.99 5.10 4.72
C GLN A 286 -12.76 4.69 3.47
N GLY A 287 -13.65 3.70 3.57
CA GLY A 287 -14.46 3.21 2.45
C GLY A 287 -15.60 4.14 2.05
N THR A 288 -16.03 5.04 2.94
CA THR A 288 -17.18 5.93 2.70
C THR A 288 -16.80 7.40 2.57
N MET A 289 -15.96 7.91 3.47
CA MET A 289 -15.60 9.34 3.55
C MET A 289 -14.07 9.55 3.61
N PRO A 290 -13.28 8.97 2.68
CA PRO A 290 -11.81 9.00 2.75
C PRO A 290 -11.23 10.41 2.73
N GLN A 291 -11.86 11.33 1.96
CA GLN A 291 -11.41 12.72 1.91
C GLN A 291 -11.60 13.44 3.25
N THR A 292 -12.63 13.09 4.03
CA THR A 292 -12.91 13.71 5.33
C THR A 292 -11.87 13.29 6.36
N ILE A 293 -11.59 11.99 6.49
CA ILE A 293 -10.58 11.51 7.44
C ILE A 293 -9.16 11.94 7.03
N GLY A 294 -8.90 12.12 5.73
CA GLY A 294 -7.62 12.58 5.22
C GLY A 294 -7.24 14.04 5.57
N TYR A 295 -8.17 14.84 6.11
CA TYR A 295 -7.86 16.19 6.61
C TYR A 295 -7.52 16.25 8.10
N ALA A 296 -7.82 15.19 8.86
CA ALA A 296 -7.62 15.14 10.32
C ALA A 296 -6.13 14.99 10.67
#